data_AF-A0A2E5JM60-F1
#
_entry.id   AF-A0A2E5JM60-F1
#
_cell.length_a   1.000
_cell.length_b   1.000
_cell.length_c   1.000
_cell.angle_alpha   90.00
_cell.angle_beta   90.00
_cell.angle_gamma   90.00
#
_symmetry.space_group_name_H-M   'P 1'
#
loop_
_entity.id
_entity.type
_entity.pdbx_description
1 polymer ?
#
loop_
_entity_poly.entity_id
_entity_poly.type
_entity_poly.pdbx_seq_one_letter_code
_entity_poly.pdbx_strand_id
1 'polypeptide(L)'
;MVVTGAQFKDVDIKVTDLAKDLKIDNAPVLLVFGTGWGLHTSLVEAADARLEPIFSKAEDGYNHLSVRSAVAIYLDRLTTEVS
;
A
#
# COMPACT_ATOMS: atom_id res chain seq x y z
N MET A 1 10.45 2.62 -4.73
CA MET A 1 9.11 3.20 -4.87
C MET A 1 8.09 2.09 -4.85
N VAL A 2 7.22 2.11 -3.84
CA VAL A 2 6.14 1.13 -3.67
C VAL A 2 4.81 1.85 -3.90
N VAL A 3 3.98 1.32 -4.79
CA VAL A 3 2.69 1.92 -5.15
C VAL A 3 1.52 1.25 -4.43
N THR A 4 0.46 2.01 -4.18
CA THR A 4 -0.76 1.54 -3.50
C THR A 4 -1.99 1.71 -4.40
N GLY A 5 -2.97 0.82 -4.27
CA GLY A 5 -4.19 0.88 -5.06
C GLY A 5 -5.25 -0.13 -4.63
N ALA A 6 -6.48 0.31 -4.44
CA ALA A 6 -7.59 -0.53 -3.97
C ALA A 6 -8.00 -1.64 -4.96
N GLN A 7 -7.65 -1.50 -6.24
CA GLN A 7 -8.04 -2.41 -7.32
C GLN A 7 -6.90 -3.33 -7.79
N PHE A 8 -5.73 -3.29 -7.14
CA PHE A 8 -4.62 -4.17 -7.51
C PHE A 8 -5.01 -5.64 -7.27
N LYS A 9 -5.01 -6.42 -8.35
CA LYS A 9 -5.26 -7.87 -8.32
C LYS A 9 -3.98 -8.67 -8.18
N ASP A 10 -2.92 -8.18 -8.83
CA ASP A 10 -1.58 -8.73 -8.74
C ASP A 10 -0.80 -7.91 -7.72
N VAL A 11 -0.37 -8.57 -6.65
CA VAL A 11 0.34 -7.98 -5.52
C VAL A 11 1.74 -8.53 -5.50
N ASP A 12 2.73 -7.64 -5.37
CA ASP A 12 4.14 -8.03 -5.33
C ASP A 12 4.63 -8.19 -3.88
N ILE A 13 4.12 -7.35 -2.96
CA ILE A 13 4.54 -7.34 -1.56
C ILE A 13 3.36 -7.11 -0.59
N LYS A 14 3.40 -7.80 0.56
CA LYS A 14 2.46 -7.59 1.67
C LYS A 14 2.97 -6.51 2.61
N VAL A 15 2.06 -5.83 3.31
CA VAL A 15 2.42 -4.81 4.30
C VAL A 15 3.30 -5.39 5.40
N THR A 16 3.01 -6.64 5.80
CA THR A 16 3.77 -7.36 6.84
C THR A 16 5.21 -7.62 6.45
N ASP A 17 5.47 -7.86 5.17
CA ASP A 17 6.83 -8.17 4.69
C ASP A 17 7.61 -6.87 4.48
N LEU A 18 6.97 -5.84 3.90
CA LEU A 18 7.55 -4.49 3.83
C LEU A 18 7.91 -3.93 5.21
N ALA A 19 7.08 -4.17 6.23
CA ALA A 19 7.35 -3.77 7.61
C ALA A 19 8.61 -4.44 8.19
N LYS A 20 8.85 -5.72 7.87
CA LYS A 20 10.07 -6.43 8.29
C LYS A 20 11.30 -5.89 7.58
N ASP A 21 11.21 -5.65 6.26
CA ASP A 21 12.32 -5.14 5.47
C ASP A 21 12.77 -3.76 5.97
N LEU A 22 11.81 -2.90 6.33
CA LEU A 22 12.06 -1.59 6.94
C LEU A 22 12.83 -1.69 8.28
N LYS A 23 12.65 -2.77 9.07
CA LYS A 23 13.43 -3.00 10.30
C LYS A 23 14.87 -3.41 10.03
N ILE A 24 15.08 -4.27 9.03
CA ILE A 24 16.35 -4.98 8.83
C ILE A 24 17.34 -4.09 8.08
N ASP A 25 16.91 -3.51 6.95
CA ASP A 25 17.83 -2.84 6.02
C ASP A 25 17.92 -1.32 6.25
N ASN A 26 17.04 -0.75 7.09
CA ASN A 26 16.90 0.69 7.32
C ASN A 26 16.83 1.51 6.01
N ALA A 27 16.34 0.86 4.94
CA ALA A 27 16.29 1.43 3.60
C ALA A 27 15.09 2.38 3.48
N PRO A 28 15.27 3.58 2.90
CA PRO A 28 14.17 4.50 2.72
C PRO A 28 13.16 3.94 1.70
N VAL A 29 11.89 3.85 2.10
CA VAL A 29 10.79 3.46 1.20
C VAL A 29 9.94 4.67 0.88
N LEU A 30 9.77 4.93 -0.42
CA LEU A 30 8.78 5.89 -0.93
C LEU A 30 7.47 5.16 -1.22
N LEU A 31 6.46 5.36 -0.37
CA LEU A 31 5.08 4.93 -0.61
C LEU A 31 4.31 5.96 -1.43
N VAL A 32 3.73 5.52 -2.53
CA VAL A 32 3.01 6.39 -3.46
C VAL A 32 1.53 6.09 -3.44
N PHE A 33 0.75 7.14 -3.27
CA PHE A 33 -0.70 7.09 -3.19
C PHE A 33 -1.32 7.80 -4.38
N GLY A 34 -2.35 7.15 -4.95
CA GLY A 34 -3.15 7.74 -6.01
C GLY A 34 -4.02 8.89 -5.52
N THR A 35 -4.73 9.49 -6.48
CA THR A 35 -5.84 10.41 -6.17
C THR A 35 -7.17 9.65 -6.30
N GLY A 36 -8.32 10.34 -6.26
CA GLY A 36 -9.64 9.70 -6.41
C GLY A 36 -9.81 8.82 -7.67
N TRP A 37 -8.94 8.98 -8.67
CA TRP A 37 -8.92 8.20 -9.91
C TRP A 37 -7.84 7.11 -9.96
N GLY A 38 -7.11 6.90 -8.87
CA GLY A 38 -5.98 5.97 -8.79
C GLY A 38 -4.65 6.57 -9.24
N LEU A 39 -3.72 5.70 -9.63
CA LEU A 39 -2.39 6.04 -10.15
C LEU A 39 -2.37 5.87 -11.67
N HIS A 40 -1.60 6.71 -12.35
CA HIS A 40 -1.39 6.57 -13.80
C HIS A 40 -0.64 5.28 -14.10
N THR A 41 -1.02 4.55 -15.15
CA THR A 41 -0.45 3.23 -15.49
C THR A 41 1.07 3.26 -15.60
N SER A 42 1.64 4.28 -16.25
CA SER A 42 3.10 4.40 -16.40
C SER A 42 3.84 4.50 -15.06
N LEU A 43 3.19 5.02 -14.02
CA LEU A 43 3.78 5.11 -12.69
C LEU A 43 3.72 3.77 -11.96
N VAL A 44 2.67 2.98 -12.21
CA VAL A 44 2.53 1.61 -11.69
C VAL A 44 3.57 0.69 -12.34
N GLU A 45 3.78 0.82 -13.65
CA GLU A 45 4.77 0.02 -14.40
C GLU A 45 6.22 0.35 -14.01
N ALA A 46 6.49 1.59 -13.59
CA ALA A 46 7.80 2.03 -13.13
C ALA A 46 8.05 1.77 -11.63
N ALA A 47 7.09 1.20 -10.91
CA ALA A 47 7.23 0.92 -9.49
C ALA A 47 8.08 -0.33 -9.23
N ASP A 48 8.82 -0.33 -8.12
CA ASP A 48 9.59 -1.52 -7.71
C ASP A 48 8.66 -2.63 -7.19
N ALA A 49 7.51 -2.26 -6.61
CA ALA A 49 6.50 -3.19 -6.14
C ALA A 49 5.11 -2.55 -5.99
N ARG A 50 4.07 -3.37 -6.16
CA ARG A 50 2.68 -3.08 -5.79
C ARG A 50 2.39 -3.67 -4.41
N LEU A 51 2.00 -2.79 -3.50
CA LEU A 51 1.60 -3.18 -2.15
C LEU A 51 0.19 -3.76 -2.14
N GLU A 52 -0.06 -4.74 -1.29
CA GLU A 52 -1.39 -5.34 -1.14
C GLU A 52 -2.45 -4.27 -0.79
N PRO A 53 -3.66 -4.35 -1.39
CA PRO A 53 -4.73 -3.42 -1.09
C PRO A 53 -5.24 -3.57 0.34
N ILE A 54 -5.79 -2.49 0.89
CA ILE A 54 -6.57 -2.58 2.12
C ILE A 54 -7.89 -3.29 1.80
N PHE A 55 -8.06 -4.50 2.31
CA PHE A 55 -9.31 -5.25 2.16
C PHE A 55 -10.37 -4.79 3.15
N SER A 56 -11.58 -4.59 2.65
CA SER A 56 -12.76 -4.33 3.48
C SER A 56 -13.27 -5.63 4.10
N LYS A 57 -13.83 -5.52 5.31
CA LYS A 57 -14.58 -6.60 5.95
C LYS A 57 -16.07 -6.59 5.57
N ALA A 58 -16.52 -5.58 4.83
CA ALA A 58 -17.90 -5.47 4.40
C ALA A 58 -18.22 -6.56 3.35
N GLU A 59 -19.43 -7.11 3.41
CA GLU A 59 -19.90 -8.17 2.50
C GLU A 59 -19.95 -7.71 1.04
N ASP A 60 -20.12 -6.40 0.81
CA ASP A 60 -20.13 -5.78 -0.51
C ASP A 60 -18.72 -5.54 -1.09
N GLY A 61 -17.66 -5.82 -0.32
CA GLY A 61 -16.26 -5.66 -0.71
C GLY A 61 -15.83 -4.20 -0.89
N TYR A 62 -16.62 -3.22 -0.46
CA TYR A 62 -16.32 -1.80 -0.67
C TYR A 62 -15.05 -1.38 0.08
N ASN A 63 -13.98 -1.12 -0.66
CA ASN A 63 -12.67 -0.72 -0.14
C ASN A 63 -12.18 0.64 -0.66
N HIS A 64 -13.08 1.45 -1.25
CA HIS A 64 -12.77 2.80 -1.73
C HIS A 64 -12.68 3.78 -0.55
N LEU A 65 -11.52 3.74 0.10
CA LEU A 65 -11.15 4.66 1.17
C LEU A 65 -10.72 6.02 0.60
N SER A 66 -10.92 7.08 1.39
CA SER A 66 -10.25 8.34 1.09
C SER A 66 -8.73 8.15 1.13
N VAL A 67 -7.99 8.89 0.31
CA VAL A 67 -6.51 8.81 0.28
C VAL A 67 -5.92 9.01 1.67
N ARG A 68 -6.44 9.97 2.45
CA ARG A 68 -6.01 10.23 3.83
C ARG A 68 -6.23 9.03 4.75
N SER A 69 -7.38 8.35 4.61
CA SER A 69 -7.69 7.14 5.38
C SER A 69 -6.77 5.99 4.99
N ALA A 70 -6.51 5.80 3.69
CA ALA A 70 -5.57 4.79 3.21
C ALA A 70 -4.17 5.04 3.77
N VAL A 71 -3.67 6.28 3.68
CA VAL A 71 -2.37 6.69 4.25
C VAL A 71 -2.31 6.35 5.74
N ALA A 72 -3.32 6.75 6.52
CA ALA A 72 -3.34 6.49 7.96
C ALA A 72 -3.28 4.98 8.28
N ILE A 73 -4.04 4.16 7.56
CA ILE A 73 -4.07 2.70 7.78
C ILE A 73 -2.75 2.04 7.38
N TYR A 74 -2.17 2.40 6.23
CA TYR A 74 -0.89 1.84 5.81
C TYR A 74 0.23 2.22 6.76
N LEU A 75 0.29 3.48 7.19
CA LEU A 75 1.29 3.93 8.16
C LEU A 75 1.13 3.21 9.50
N ASP A 76 -0.10 3.10 10.01
CA ASP A 76 -0.38 2.35 11.25
C ASP A 76 0.11 0.90 11.16
N ARG A 77 -0.23 0.18 10.10
CA ARG A 77 0.23 -1.21 9.91
C ARG A 77 1.75 -1.32 9.84
N LEU A 78 2.40 -0.41 9.11
CA LEU A 78 3.85 -0.39 8.96
C LEU A 78 4.58 -0.02 10.25
N THR A 79 3.96 0.71 11.18
CA THR A 79 4.59 1.08 12.46
C THR A 79 4.22 0.14 13.60
N THR A 80 3.03 -0.44 13.58
CA THR A 80 2.49 -1.28 14.66
C THR A 80 2.94 -2.73 14.54
N GLU A 81 3.05 -3.29 13.33
CA GLU A 81 3.76 -4.58 13.14
C GLU A 81 5.27 -4.47 13.39
N VAL A 82 5.74 -3.23 13.53
CA VAL A 82 7.14 -2.92 13.80
C VAL A 82 7.46 -2.84 15.31
N SER A 83 6.48 -3.02 16.19
CA SER A 83 6.69 -3.14 17.64
C SER A 83 7.08 -4.54 18.10
#